data_AF-A0A0V0G2X7-F1
#
_entry.id   AF-A0A0V0G2X7-F1
#
_cell.length_a   1.000
_cell.length_b   1.000
_cell.length_c   1.000
_cell.angle_alpha   90.00
_cell.angle_beta   90.00
_cell.angle_gamma   90.00
#
_symmetry.space_group_name_H-M   'P 1'
#
loop_
_entity.id
_entity.type
_entity.pdbx_description
1 polymer ?
#
loop_
_entity_poly.entity_id
_entity_poly.type
_entity_poly.pdbx_seq_one_letter_code
_entity_poly.pdbx_strand_id
1 'polypeptide(L)'
;MLLLLGVLLATCCILLWARSSPFYWKHKGVPYLFPLPLFGSNLPLFFVSLEDFYEKLYKNYQNKKYFGLHYFTRPALLIRDPSLIKDILIKDFEYFASNA
;
A
#
# COMPACT_ATOMS: atom_id res chain seq x y z
N MET A 1 23.32 -4.30 -28.10
CA MET A 1 23.73 -3.27 -27.11
C MET A 1 22.53 -2.66 -26.39
N LEU A 2 21.55 -2.06 -27.09
CA LEU A 2 20.35 -1.46 -26.45
C LEU A 2 19.49 -2.46 -25.65
N LEU A 3 19.30 -3.68 -26.15
CA LEU A 3 18.55 -4.73 -25.43
C LEU A 3 19.23 -5.13 -24.11
N LEU A 4 20.56 -5.31 -24.13
CA LEU A 4 21.34 -5.64 -22.92
C LEU A 4 21.27 -4.50 -21.90
N LEU A 5 21.36 -3.25 -22.36
CA LEU A 5 21.23 -2.08 -21.50
C LEU A 5 19.84 -2.00 -20.86
N GLY A 6 18.79 -2.27 -21.64
CA GLY A 6 17.40 -2.28 -21.17
C GLY A 6 17.13 -3.35 -20.12
N VAL A 7 17.64 -4.58 -20.35
CA VAL A 7 17.55 -5.67 -19.37
C VAL A 7 18.28 -5.29 -18.08
N LEU A 8 19.50 -4.77 -18.18
CA LEU A 8 20.30 -4.37 -17.01
C LEU A 8 19.59 -3.27 -16.19
N LEU A 9 19.01 -2.28 -16.87
CA LEU A 9 18.23 -1.21 -16.22
C LEU A 9 16.98 -1.77 -15.52
N ALA A 10 16.22 -2.64 -16.19
CA ALA A 10 15.03 -3.26 -15.62
C ALA A 10 15.37 -4.10 -14.39
N THR A 11 16.42 -4.92 -14.46
CA THR A 11 16.89 -5.70 -13.32
C THR A 11 17.33 -4.79 -12.17
N CYS A 12 18.07 -3.73 -12.43
CA CYS A 12 18.47 -2.75 -11.42
C CYS A 12 17.25 -2.10 -10.73
N CYS A 13 16.26 -1.64 -11.51
CA CYS A 13 15.03 -1.07 -10.99
C CYS A 13 14.24 -2.05 -10.12
N ILE A 14 14.14 -3.32 -10.53
CA ILE A 14 13.47 -4.38 -9.75
C ILE A 14 14.20 -4.61 -8.43
N LEU A 15 15.54 -4.64 -8.42
CA LEU A 15 16.34 -4.83 -7.21
C LEU A 15 16.21 -3.65 -6.24
N LEU A 16 16.21 -2.42 -6.75
CA LEU A 16 15.98 -1.21 -5.93
C LEU A 16 14.59 -1.18 -5.32
N TRP A 17 13.57 -1.56 -6.10
CA TRP A 17 12.21 -1.71 -5.61
C TRP A 17 12.10 -2.80 -4.54
N ALA A 18 12.69 -3.98 -4.78
CA ALA A 18 12.67 -5.11 -3.85
C ALA A 18 13.30 -4.77 -2.49
N ARG A 19 14.27 -3.85 -2.45
CA ARG A 19 14.89 -3.39 -1.19
C ARG A 19 14.09 -2.38 -0.39
N SER A 20 13.12 -1.69 -1.00
CA SER A 20 12.50 -0.51 -0.39
C SER A 20 11.05 -0.75 0.03
N SER A 21 10.16 -0.93 -0.94
CA SER A 21 8.72 -0.83 -0.71
C SER A 21 8.01 -2.12 -0.27
N PRO A 22 8.24 -3.31 -0.86
CA PRO A 22 7.36 -4.46 -0.62
C PRO A 22 7.46 -5.02 0.81
N PHE A 23 8.57 -4.82 1.50
CA PHE A 23 8.79 -5.40 2.83
C PHE A 23 8.48 -4.45 3.99
N TYR A 24 8.12 -3.19 3.75
CA TYR A 24 7.82 -2.22 4.81
C TYR A 24 6.79 -2.77 5.82
N TRP A 25 5.62 -3.20 5.32
CA TRP A 25 4.56 -3.75 6.17
C TRP A 25 4.90 -5.13 6.75
N LYS A 26 5.68 -5.93 6.02
CA LYS A 26 6.19 -7.22 6.51
C LYS A 26 7.06 -7.00 7.75
N HIS A 27 7.96 -6.02 7.75
CA HIS A 27 8.81 -5.69 8.90
C HIS A 27 8.04 -5.13 10.08
N LYS A 28 6.89 -4.50 9.83
CA LYS A 28 5.98 -3.99 10.87
C LYS A 28 4.98 -5.05 11.39
N GLY A 29 5.00 -6.26 10.84
CA GLY A 29 4.05 -7.32 11.22
C GLY A 29 2.60 -7.03 10.83
N VAL A 30 2.38 -6.12 9.88
CA VAL A 30 1.03 -5.70 9.45
C VAL A 30 0.62 -6.51 8.22
N PRO A 31 -0.57 -7.14 8.19
CA PRO A 31 -1.11 -7.74 6.97
C PRO A 31 -1.25 -6.68 5.88
N TYR A 32 -0.85 -6.96 4.64
CA TYR A 32 -0.85 -5.97 3.57
C TYR A 32 -1.13 -6.58 2.19
N LEU A 33 -1.60 -5.74 1.25
CA LEU A 33 -1.66 -6.09 -0.15
C LEU A 33 -0.28 -5.88 -0.78
N PHE A 34 0.33 -6.95 -1.28
CA PHE A 34 1.67 -6.90 -1.85
C PHE A 34 1.73 -5.88 -3.00
N PRO A 35 2.61 -4.87 -2.93
CA PRO A 35 2.69 -3.86 -3.97
C PRO A 35 3.35 -4.43 -5.23
N LEU A 36 3.04 -3.87 -6.39
CA LEU A 36 3.76 -4.11 -7.63
C LEU A 36 4.82 -3.02 -7.85
N PRO A 37 5.89 -3.31 -8.61
CA PRO A 37 6.83 -2.28 -9.04
C PRO A 37 6.10 -1.11 -9.71
N LEU A 38 6.52 0.11 -9.41
CA LEU A 38 5.95 1.38 -9.87
C LEU A 38 4.52 1.69 -9.39
N PHE A 39 3.58 0.75 -9.46
CA PHE A 39 2.16 1.01 -9.21
C PHE A 39 1.70 0.81 -7.75
N GLY A 40 2.53 0.18 -6.92
CA GLY A 40 2.13 -0.14 -5.55
C GLY A 40 0.98 -1.15 -5.53
N SER A 41 0.08 -1.00 -4.55
CA SER A 41 -1.11 -1.84 -4.39
C SER A 41 -2.29 -1.40 -5.28
N ASN A 42 -2.13 -0.31 -6.03
CA ASN A 42 -3.22 0.40 -6.71
C ASN A 42 -3.37 0.08 -8.19
N LEU A 43 -2.58 -0.84 -8.74
CA LEU A 43 -2.72 -1.25 -10.14
C LEU A 43 -4.18 -1.58 -10.53
N PRO A 44 -5.00 -2.22 -9.68
CA PRO A 44 -6.39 -2.49 -10.03
C PRO A 44 -7.22 -1.24 -10.34
N LEU A 45 -6.89 -0.07 -9.77
CA LEU A 45 -7.61 1.20 -10.01
C LEU A 45 -7.52 1.69 -11.46
N PHE A 46 -6.61 1.16 -12.28
CA PHE A 46 -6.58 1.42 -13.72
C PHE A 46 -7.65 0.63 -14.49
N PHE A 47 -8.22 -0.40 -13.89
CA PHE A 47 -9.14 -1.34 -14.54
C PHE A 47 -10.52 -1.42 -13.88
N VAL A 48 -10.65 -0.95 -12.63
CA VAL A 48 -11.90 -0.98 -11.86
C VAL A 48 -12.15 0.35 -11.16
N SER A 49 -13.41 0.62 -10.79
CA SER A 49 -13.74 1.83 -10.04
C SER A 49 -13.11 1.85 -8.65
N LEU A 50 -12.93 3.05 -8.08
CA LEU A 50 -12.47 3.21 -6.69
C LEU A 50 -13.38 2.46 -5.71
N GLU A 51 -14.70 2.55 -5.91
CA GLU A 51 -15.69 1.85 -5.09
C GLU A 51 -15.49 0.34 -5.13
N ASP A 52 -15.45 -0.26 -6.33
CA ASP A 52 -15.27 -1.70 -6.49
C ASP A 52 -13.95 -2.18 -5.87
N PHE A 53 -12.90 -1.38 -5.99
CA PHE A 53 -11.59 -1.70 -5.42
C PHE A 53 -11.65 -1.77 -3.89
N TYR A 54 -12.14 -0.71 -3.24
CA TYR A 54 -12.24 -0.68 -1.78
C TYR A 54 -13.29 -1.64 -1.25
N GLU A 55 -14.38 -1.90 -1.97
CA GLU A 55 -15.38 -2.90 -1.59
C GLU A 55 -14.77 -4.31 -1.61
N LYS A 56 -14.00 -4.66 -2.66
CA LYS A 56 -13.27 -5.94 -2.73
C LYS A 56 -12.25 -6.05 -1.61
N LEU A 57 -11.47 -5.00 -1.33
CA LEU A 57 -10.54 -4.98 -0.21
C LEU A 57 -11.28 -5.15 1.13
N TYR A 58 -12.41 -4.49 1.29
CA TYR A 58 -13.24 -4.63 2.48
C TYR A 58 -13.72 -6.09 2.64
N LYS A 59 -14.19 -6.74 1.58
CA LYS A 59 -14.62 -8.15 1.67
C LYS A 59 -13.43 -9.09 1.96
N ASN A 60 -12.30 -8.93 1.28
CA ASN A 60 -11.15 -9.82 1.38
C ASN A 60 -10.43 -9.76 2.74
N TYR A 61 -10.46 -8.60 3.41
CA TYR A 61 -9.80 -8.37 4.69
C TYR A 61 -10.79 -8.22 5.85
N GLN A 62 -11.98 -8.83 5.76
CA GLN A 62 -13.06 -8.68 6.74
C GLN A 62 -12.66 -8.98 8.20
N ASN A 63 -11.72 -9.90 8.42
CA ASN A 63 -11.24 -10.30 9.75
C ASN A 63 -10.07 -9.47 10.28
N LYS A 64 -9.69 -8.38 9.59
CA LYS A 64 -8.55 -7.53 9.95
C LYS A 64 -9.05 -6.12 10.30
N LYS A 65 -8.57 -5.60 11.43
CA LYS A 65 -8.87 -4.23 11.91
C LYS A 65 -8.26 -3.14 11.05
N TYR A 66 -7.14 -3.46 10.41
CA TYR A 66 -6.41 -2.61 9.48
C TYR A 66 -5.55 -3.49 8.58
N PHE A 67 -5.12 -2.96 7.45
CA PHE A 67 -4.13 -3.60 6.59
C PHE A 67 -3.34 -2.56 5.78
N GLY A 68 -2.11 -2.93 5.44
CA GLY A 68 -1.19 -2.10 4.68
C GLY A 68 -1.49 -2.12 3.18
N LEU A 69 -1.26 -0.98 2.55
CA LEU A 69 -1.30 -0.71 1.13
C LEU A 69 -0.05 0.09 0.75
N HIS A 70 0.21 0.22 -0.54
CA HIS A 70 1.12 1.23 -1.05
C HIS A 70 0.46 2.05 -2.16
N TYR A 71 0.47 3.37 -2.02
CA TYR A 71 0.25 4.29 -3.12
C TYR A 71 1.58 4.54 -3.81
N PHE A 72 1.78 3.92 -4.98
CA PHE A 72 3.10 3.85 -5.63
C PHE A 72 4.14 3.26 -4.67
N THR A 73 5.13 4.06 -4.24
CA THR A 73 6.16 3.66 -3.26
C THR A 73 5.82 4.09 -1.83
N ARG A 74 4.76 4.86 -1.61
CA ARG A 74 4.38 5.39 -0.30
C ARG A 74 3.53 4.37 0.46
N PRO A 75 3.94 3.90 1.65
CA PRO A 75 3.11 3.04 2.46
C PRO A 75 1.88 3.79 2.96
N ALA A 76 0.73 3.13 2.96
CA ALA A 76 -0.50 3.64 3.56
C ALA A 76 -1.22 2.53 4.34
N LEU A 77 -1.92 2.92 5.40
CA LEU A 77 -2.64 2.00 6.27
C LEU A 77 -4.14 2.21 6.07
N LEU A 78 -4.86 1.19 5.61
CA LEU A 78 -6.31 1.25 5.56
C LEU A 78 -6.89 0.78 6.90
N ILE A 79 -7.65 1.65 7.55
CA ILE A 79 -8.29 1.37 8.84
C ILE A 79 -9.74 0.95 8.62
N ARG A 80 -10.18 -0.09 9.33
CA ARG A 80 -11.56 -0.61 9.30
C ARG A 80 -12.25 -0.61 10.66
N ASP A 81 -11.50 -0.80 11.75
CA ASP A 81 -12.07 -0.89 13.08
C ASP A 81 -12.64 0.49 13.50
N PRO A 82 -13.95 0.60 13.80
CA PRO A 82 -14.57 1.88 14.15
C PRO A 82 -13.96 2.55 15.39
N SER A 83 -13.44 1.75 16.33
CA SER A 83 -12.78 2.28 17.53
C SER A 83 -11.47 2.95 17.15
N LEU A 84 -10.69 2.33 16.25
CA LEU A 84 -9.46 2.95 15.72
C LEU A 84 -9.75 4.20 14.90
N ILE A 85 -10.80 4.19 14.08
CA ILE A 85 -11.23 5.38 13.33
C ILE A 85 -11.60 6.51 14.29
N LYS A 86 -12.35 6.20 15.36
CA LYS A 86 -12.71 7.15 16.41
C LYS A 86 -11.46 7.72 17.11
N ASP A 87 -10.52 6.86 17.47
CA ASP A 87 -9.29 7.28 18.11
C ASP A 87 -8.49 8.22 17.20
N ILE A 88 -8.30 7.85 15.92
CA ILE A 88 -7.57 8.67 14.93
C ILE A 88 -8.25 10.02 14.68
N LEU A 89 -9.58 10.04 14.51
CA LEU A 89 -10.30 11.24 14.08
C LEU A 89 -10.71 12.16 15.22
N ILE A 90 -10.70 11.68 16.48
CA ILE A 90 -11.16 12.47 17.64
C ILE A 90 -10.07 12.56 18.69
N LYS A 91 -9.60 11.42 19.22
CA LYS A 91 -8.70 11.39 20.38
C LYS A 91 -7.29 11.86 20.01
N ASP A 92 -6.77 11.36 18.91
CA ASP A 92 -5.38 11.53 18.47
C ASP A 92 -5.28 12.42 17.21
N PHE A 93 -6.35 13.15 16.89
CA PHE A 93 -6.47 13.94 15.65
C PHE A 93 -5.27 14.85 15.39
N GLU A 94 -4.72 15.50 16.42
CA GLU A 94 -3.59 16.41 16.28
C GLU A 94 -2.34 15.75 15.67
N TYR A 95 -2.11 14.45 15.94
CA TYR A 95 -1.00 13.68 15.37
C TYR A 95 -1.20 13.34 13.89
N PHE A 96 -2.45 13.23 13.44
CA PHE A 96 -2.80 12.82 12.09
C PHE A 96 -3.15 13.99 11.15
N ALA A 97 -3.62 15.12 11.69
CA ALA A 97 -4.07 16.27 10.91
C ALA A 97 -2.94 17.13 10.33
N SER A 98 -1.76 17.08 10.93
CA SER A 98 -0.65 18.01 10.66
C SER A 98 0.38 17.53 9.63
N ASN A 99 0.23 16.30 9.11
CA ASN A 99 1.26 15.64 8.28
C ASN A 99 0.76 15.11 6.92
N ALA A 100 -0.32 15.70 6.36
CA ALA A 100 -0.88 15.30 5.07
C ALA A 100 -0.18 15.98 3.86
#